data_AF-A0A3D3G0B4-F1
#
_entry.id   AF-A0A3D3G0B4-F1
#
_cell.length_a   1.000
_cell.length_b   1.000
_cell.length_c   1.000
_cell.angle_alpha   90.00
_cell.angle_beta   90.00
_cell.angle_gamma   90.00
#
_symmetry.space_group_name_H-M   'P 1'
#
loop_
_entity.id
_entity.type
_entity.pdbx_description
1 polymer ?
#
loop_
_entity_poly.entity_id
_entity_poly.type
_entity_poly.pdbx_seq_one_letter_code
_entity_poly.pdbx_strand_id
1 'polypeptide(L)'
;MGMNLIEKLGLEKCKQIVDGAPDQTASYYMYDTYFKSQNPVEWFYWEENQWKFTSHSKRFENFLISLKDLRTAIADHDRTDYVSDIRNHISPTTVVIER
;
A
#
# COMPACT_ATOMS: atom_id res chain seq x y z
N MET A 1 -8.96 15.31 1.88
CA MET A 1 -8.00 14.93 0.82
C MET A 1 -7.00 14.00 1.47
N GLY A 2 -7.30 12.70 1.48
CA GLY A 2 -6.43 11.70 2.11
C GLY A 2 -5.13 11.60 1.32
N MET A 3 -3.99 11.72 1.99
CA MET A 3 -2.68 11.60 1.34
C MET A 3 -2.58 10.25 0.64
N ASN A 4 -2.36 10.23 -0.67
CA ASN A 4 -2.14 8.99 -1.40
C ASN A 4 -0.72 8.50 -1.07
N LEU A 5 -0.61 7.36 -0.37
CA LEU A 5 0.67 6.80 0.07
C LEU A 5 1.63 6.55 -1.11
N ILE A 6 1.08 6.30 -2.30
CA ILE A 6 1.85 6.09 -3.54
C ILE A 6 2.54 7.38 -3.99
N GLU A 7 1.91 8.55 -3.85
CA GLU A 7 2.55 9.83 -4.22
C GLU A 7 3.71 10.19 -3.28
N LYS A 8 3.65 9.73 -2.02
CA LYS A 8 4.71 9.97 -1.03
C LYS A 8 5.90 9.02 -1.16
N LEU A 9 5.63 7.73 -1.39
CA LEU A 9 6.65 6.68 -1.35
C LEU A 9 7.07 6.18 -2.73
N GLY A 10 6.23 6.38 -3.75
CA GLY A 10 6.35 5.75 -5.06
C GLY A 10 5.72 4.36 -5.10
N LEU A 11 5.11 4.00 -6.23
CA LEU A 11 4.41 2.72 -6.43
C LEU A 11 5.33 1.52 -6.18
N GLU A 12 6.56 1.58 -6.71
CA GLU A 12 7.54 0.50 -6.55
C GLU A 12 7.90 0.27 -5.10
N LYS A 13 8.10 1.33 -4.31
CA LYS A 13 8.40 1.21 -2.88
C LYS A 13 7.23 0.64 -2.10
N CYS A 14 6.01 1.06 -2.41
CA CYS A 14 4.79 0.50 -1.82
C CYS A 14 4.70 -1.02 -2.08
N LYS A 15 4.96 -1.46 -3.31
CA LYS A 15 4.98 -2.89 -3.67
C LYS A 15 6.08 -3.65 -2.91
N GLN A 16 7.30 -3.10 -2.84
CA GLN A 16 8.41 -3.69 -2.09
C GLN A 16 8.08 -3.90 -0.60
N ILE A 17 7.43 -2.92 0.05
CA ILE A 17 7.04 -3.01 1.45
C ILE A 17 5.96 -4.09 1.64
N VAL A 18 5.00 -4.18 0.72
CA VAL A 18 3.92 -5.18 0.80
C VAL A 18 4.42 -6.59 0.56
N ASP A 19 5.36 -6.76 -0.38
CA ASP A 19 5.97 -8.04 -0.75
C ASP A 19 7.00 -8.52 0.29
N GLY A 20 7.78 -7.61 0.86
CA GLY A 20 8.76 -7.90 1.89
C GLY A 20 8.18 -8.19 3.28
N ALA A 21 6.86 -8.15 3.44
CA ALA A 21 6.20 -8.45 4.71
C ALA A 21 6.49 -9.92 5.11
N PRO A 22 6.92 -10.18 6.36
CA PRO A 22 7.38 -11.50 6.77
C PRO A 22 6.27 -12.56 6.74
N ASP A 23 5.06 -12.16 7.09
CA ASP A 23 3.86 -12.98 7.01
C ASP A 23 2.60 -12.11 7.02
N GLN A 24 1.42 -12.72 6.86
CA GLN A 24 0.14 -12.02 6.77
C GLN A 24 -0.29 -11.30 8.06
N THR A 25 0.35 -11.60 9.20
CA THR A 25 0.10 -10.93 10.48
C THR A 25 0.78 -9.56 10.59
N ALA A 26 1.73 -9.25 9.69
CA ALA A 26 2.33 -7.92 9.62
C ALA A 26 1.26 -6.87 9.26
N SER A 27 1.13 -5.86 10.13
CA SER A 27 0.08 -4.83 10.03
C SER A 27 0.64 -3.46 9.68
N TYR A 28 1.87 -3.17 10.12
CA TYR A 28 2.51 -1.86 9.93
C TYR A 28 3.96 -2.01 9.48
N TYR A 29 4.48 -0.94 8.88
CA TYR A 29 5.87 -0.81 8.48
C TYR A 29 6.42 0.54 8.92
N MET A 30 7.64 0.55 9.46
CA MET A 30 8.36 1.76 9.86
C MET A 30 9.87 1.51 9.84
N TYR A 31 10.64 2.43 9.24
CA TYR A 31 12.11 2.41 9.22
C TYR A 31 12.69 1.00 8.95
N ASP A 32 12.25 0.35 7.87
CA ASP A 32 12.73 -0.99 7.47
C ASP A 32 12.30 -2.15 8.37
N THR A 33 11.44 -1.89 9.35
CA THR A 33 10.95 -2.89 10.30
C THR A 33 9.44 -3.08 10.16
N TYR A 34 9.00 -4.34 10.19
CA TYR A 34 7.59 -4.70 10.21
C TYR A 34 7.09 -4.82 11.63
N PHE A 35 5.85 -4.38 11.85
CA PHE A 35 5.19 -4.44 13.14
C PHE A 35 3.83 -5.11 13.03
N LYS A 36 3.40 -5.76 14.10
CA LYS A 36 2.03 -6.21 14.29
C LYS A 36 1.54 -5.86 15.68
N SER A 37 0.25 -5.60 15.79
CA SER A 37 -0.45 -5.43 17.04
C SER A 37 -1.41 -6.60 17.22
N GLN A 38 -1.30 -7.35 18.31
CA GLN A 38 -2.34 -8.34 18.67
C GLN A 38 -3.45 -7.68 19.48
N ASN A 39 -3.09 -6.73 20.33
CA ASN A 39 -3.97 -5.98 21.23
C ASN A 39 -3.52 -4.51 21.26
N PRO A 40 -4.34 -3.56 21.77
CA PRO A 40 -3.96 -2.15 21.84
C PRO A 40 -2.66 -1.88 22.63
N VAL A 41 -2.23 -2.84 23.45
CA VAL A 41 -1.03 -2.77 24.29
C VAL A 41 0.11 -3.68 23.83
N GLU A 42 -0.18 -4.75 23.09
CA GLU A 42 0.83 -5.75 22.72
C GLU A 42 1.26 -5.59 21.27
N TRP A 43 2.48 -5.13 21.11
CA TRP A 43 3.10 -4.88 19.82
C TRP A 43 4.33 -5.75 19.66
N PHE A 44 4.56 -6.16 18.43
CA PHE A 44 5.71 -6.97 18.05
C PHE A 44 6.36 -6.35 16.84
N TYR A 45 7.68 -6.40 16.78
CA TYR A 45 8.46 -6.05 15.61
C TYR A 45 9.14 -7.30 15.05
N TRP A 46 9.36 -7.29 13.75
CA TRP A 46 10.05 -8.38 13.06
C TRP A 46 11.54 -8.13 13.06
N GLU A 47 12.31 -9.07 13.61
CA GLU A 47 13.77 -9.03 13.62
C GLU A 47 14.30 -10.46 13.66
N GLU A 48 15.41 -10.75 12.95
CA GLU A 48 16.07 -12.08 12.97
C GLU A 48 15.09 -13.27 12.74
N ASN A 49 14.19 -13.12 11.77
CA ASN A 49 13.16 -14.11 11.42
C ASN A 49 12.18 -14.49 12.55
N GLN A 50 11.96 -13.59 13.51
CA GLN A 50 11.03 -13.81 14.61
C GLN A 50 10.32 -12.52 15.04
N TRP A 51 9.14 -12.68 15.63
CA TRP A 51 8.38 -11.59 16.23
C TRP A 51 8.86 -11.34 17.65
N LYS A 52 9.49 -10.18 17.88
CA LYS A 52 9.96 -9.76 19.21
C LYS A 52 8.99 -8.77 19.82
N PHE A 53 8.69 -8.94 21.11
CA PHE A 53 7.80 -8.04 21.84
C PHE A 53 8.42 -6.65 21.96
N THR A 54 7.59 -5.62 21.80
CA THR A 54 7.97 -4.23 22.06
C THR A 54 6.84 -3.49 22.74
N SER A 55 7.19 -2.53 23.59
CA SER A 55 6.22 -1.59 24.13
C SER A 55 5.76 -0.64 23.03
N HIS A 56 4.45 -0.55 22.83
CA HIS A 56 3.89 0.48 21.95
C HIS A 56 4.13 1.87 22.53
N SER A 57 4.64 2.78 21.69
CA SER A 57 4.73 4.19 22.04
C SER A 57 3.96 5.02 21.03
N LYS A 58 2.98 5.77 21.53
CA LYS A 58 2.13 6.67 20.73
C LYS A 58 2.93 7.69 19.91
N ARG A 59 4.17 7.99 20.32
CA ARG A 59 5.07 8.89 19.58
C ARG A 59 5.39 8.38 18.18
N PHE A 60 5.29 7.07 17.96
CA PHE A 60 5.61 6.44 16.70
C PHE A 60 4.40 6.26 15.78
N GLU A 61 3.16 6.47 16.27
CA GLU A 61 1.94 6.28 15.46
C GLU A 61 1.94 7.12 14.18
N ASN A 62 2.48 8.34 14.22
CA ASN A 62 2.56 9.23 13.05
C ASN A 62 3.52 8.74 11.95
N PHE A 63 4.43 7.81 12.26
CA PHE A 63 5.41 7.27 11.33
C PHE A 63 5.06 5.84 10.88
N LEU A 64 4.02 5.22 11.45
CA LEU A 64 3.56 3.90 11.06
C LEU A 64 2.84 3.98 9.71
N ILE A 65 3.31 3.18 8.77
CA ILE A 65 2.63 2.97 7.50
C ILE A 65 1.78 1.71 7.62
N SER A 66 0.47 1.85 7.47
CA SER A 66 -0.47 0.72 7.46
C SER A 66 -0.29 -0.10 6.18
N LEU A 67 0.02 -1.40 6.33
CA LEU A 67 0.11 -2.32 5.20
C LEU A 67 -1.25 -2.50 4.51
N LYS A 68 -2.35 -2.38 5.26
CA LYS A 68 -3.71 -2.42 4.70
C LYS A 68 -3.98 -1.24 3.78
N ASP A 69 -3.57 -0.04 4.18
CA ASP A 69 -3.72 1.17 3.37
C ASP A 69 -2.81 1.12 2.14
N LEU A 70 -1.58 0.60 2.27
CA LEU A 70 -0.71 0.37 1.13
C LEU A 70 -1.33 -0.61 0.11
N ARG A 71 -1.83 -1.76 0.56
CA ARG A 71 -2.51 -2.74 -0.31
C ARG A 71 -3.70 -2.12 -1.03
N THR A 72 -4.50 -1.32 -0.31
CA THR A 72 -5.64 -0.59 -0.86
C THR A 72 -5.20 0.43 -1.90
N ALA A 73 -4.18 1.24 -1.59
CA ALA A 73 -3.67 2.26 -2.50
C ALA A 73 -3.11 1.63 -3.79
N ILE A 74 -2.37 0.51 -3.68
CA ILE A 74 -1.82 -0.22 -4.84
C ILE A 74 -2.97 -0.74 -5.72
N ALA A 75 -3.99 -1.34 -5.13
CA ALA A 75 -5.15 -1.86 -5.87
C ALA A 75 -5.95 -0.75 -6.55
N ASP A 76 -6.13 0.40 -5.89
CA ASP A 76 -6.81 1.57 -6.47
C ASP A 76 -6.02 2.19 -7.63
N HIS A 77 -4.69 2.24 -7.49
CA HIS A 77 -3.80 2.70 -8.56
C HIS A 77 -3.85 1.77 -9.78
N ASP A 78 -3.77 0.45 -9.58
CA ASP A 78 -3.85 -0.54 -10.67
C ASP A 78 -5.19 -0.45 -11.42
N ARG A 79 -6.29 -0.28 -10.68
CA ARG A 79 -7.62 -0.02 -11.25
C ARG A 79 -7.65 1.26 -12.08
N THR A 80 -7.04 2.34 -11.61
CA THR A 80 -7.07 3.64 -12.29
C THR A 80 -6.17 3.65 -13.54
N ASP A 81 -5.00 3.02 -13.45
CA ASP A 81 -4.05 2.87 -14.56
C ASP A 81 -4.70 2.13 -15.74
N TYR A 82 -5.45 1.05 -15.46
CA TYR A 82 -6.17 0.29 -16.48
C TYR A 82 -7.26 1.09 -17.21
N VAL A 83 -7.86 2.10 -16.58
CA VAL A 83 -8.91 2.93 -17.20
C VAL A 83 -8.33 3.96 -18.18
N SER A 84 -7.02 4.24 -18.11
CA SER A 84 -6.37 5.17 -19.03
C SER A 84 -6.17 4.57 -20.43
N ASP A 85 -6.00 3.25 -20.55
CA ASP A 85 -5.81 2.56 -21.84
C ASP A 85 -7.14 2.37 -22.61
N ILE A 86 -8.26 2.17 -21.90
CA ILE A 86 -9.58 1.98 -22.52
C ILE A 86 -10.09 3.26 -23.18
N ARG A 87 -9.74 4.44 -22.63
CA ARG A 87 -10.23 5.73 -23.15
C ARG A 87 -9.55 6.18 -24.45
N ASN A 88 -8.46 5.53 -24.85
CA ASN A 88 -7.75 5.83 -26.09
C ASN A 88 -8.00 4.78 -27.21
N HIS A 89 -8.76 3.71 -26.92
CA HIS A 89 -9.12 2.67 -27.91
C HIS A 89 -10.52 2.84 -28.51
N ILE A 90 -11.28 3.88 -28.13
CA ILE A 90 -12.52 4.23 -28.84
C ILE A 90 -12.11 5.06 -30.06
N SER A 91 -11.64 4.37 -31.10
CA SER A 91 -11.28 4.97 -32.38
C SER A 91 -12.45 5.79 -32.94
N PRO A 92 -12.24 7.05 -33.36
CA PRO A 92 -13.24 7.81 -34.11
C PRO A 92 -13.20 7.34 -35.57
N THR A 93 -13.84 6.20 -35.88
CA THR A 93 -13.98 5.73 -37.27
C THR A 93 -15.41 5.43 -37.66
N THR A 94 -16.39 6.11 -37.06
CA THR A 94 -17.73 6.18 -37.65
C THR A 94 -17.82 7.44 -38.50
N VAL A 95 -17.20 7.38 -39.68
CA VAL A 95 -17.61 8.25 -40.79
C VAL A 95 -18.87 7.61 -41.36
N VAL A 96 -20.05 8.06 -40.91
CA VAL A 96 -21.29 7.79 -41.65
C VAL A 96 -21.22 8.64 -42.90
N ILE A 97 -20.85 8.03 -44.02
CA ILE A 97 -20.98 8.67 -45.32
C ILE A 97 -22.47 8.67 -45.65
N GLU A 98 -23.05 9.85 -45.52
CA GLU A 98 -24.36 10.22 -46.05
C GLU A 98 -24.48 9.85 -47.54
N ARG A 99 -25.52 9.08 -47.86
CA ARG A 99 -26.05 8.86 -49.22
C ARG A 99 -27.56 8.84 -49.15
#